data_AF-A0A4U0XLQ8-F1
#
_entry.id   AF-A0A4U0XLQ8-F1
#
_cell.length_a   1.000
_cell.length_b   1.000
_cell.length_c   1.000
_cell.angle_alpha   90.00
_cell.angle_beta   90.00
_cell.angle_gamma   90.00
#
_symmetry.space_group_name_H-M   'P 1'
#
loop_
_entity.id
_entity.type
_entity.pdbx_description
1 polymer ?
#
loop_
_entity_poly.entity_id
_entity_poly.type
_entity_poly.pdbx_seq_one_letter_code
_entity_poly.pdbx_strand_id
1 'polypeptide(L)'
;MHVCFAATFLSSPHIVVVSPWKGVLNTGMDIFWAAPPVSRTLTAAVVLTSAAVYGGLLSGMRVVFYRPWILTLFPQLWRLVTPFLLTGPKLGMILDPYFLYTYGSSLETESARFTQPGDFFVYLVFVCSTILLTSGFLLQGMIFLAPLTVALAYTYAQDNPTRNIIFYIVTFQVKWLPYAMLAMTFVMNGPQQTMHEATGLVAAHLRRKFLLPLAAMSVQYDVVLDVVGEDSAATPNAITIERKAKRHLRNTPSRSSSPALDKDGLDDLDSKALTSALSTSLPSYPPKDHTLLLITPTNLKQLSPMPPVNPIPLLVASIGNPAPAYSNTLHSAGHTVLQNLKSLLFNPVFVKDRSLANGLVSEGDNGWTLWQSPSLMNVSGNAVGDAWKKWRATHEEGALVIVHDELERPLGKVTVRRQGGSARGHNGIKSIMSALPSTPFVRIGIGIGRPESREPADVAKYVLRKMTQQERDRIENCALEVLGALRNISDGP
;
A
#
# COMPACT_ATOMS: atom_id res chain seq x y z
N MET A 1 -38.47 -47.46 1.65
CA MET A 1 -38.78 -46.85 2.95
C MET A 1 -37.55 -46.06 3.39
N HIS A 2 -37.47 -44.73 3.47
CA HIS A 2 -38.46 -43.66 3.39
C HIS A 2 -37.82 -42.43 2.74
N VAL A 3 -38.51 -41.90 1.74
CA VAL A 3 -38.47 -40.50 1.30
C VAL A 3 -39.63 -39.79 2.04
N CYS A 4 -39.55 -38.47 2.20
CA CYS A 4 -40.53 -37.54 2.79
C CYS A 4 -40.47 -37.34 4.32
N PHE A 5 -39.81 -36.26 4.73
CA PHE A 5 -40.28 -35.40 5.83
C PHE A 5 -39.86 -33.95 5.54
N ALA A 6 -40.48 -33.36 4.52
CA ALA A 6 -40.35 -31.94 4.19
C ALA A 6 -41.70 -31.45 3.68
N ALA A 7 -42.55 -31.01 4.61
CA ALA A 7 -43.64 -30.05 4.43
C ALA A 7 -44.55 -30.17 5.65
N THR A 8 -44.54 -29.15 6.50
CA THR A 8 -45.71 -28.54 7.19
C THR A 8 -45.15 -27.77 8.38
N PHE A 9 -44.77 -26.50 8.20
CA PHE A 9 -44.77 -25.46 9.24
C PHE A 9 -44.51 -24.11 8.54
N LEU A 10 -45.52 -23.65 7.81
CA LEU A 10 -45.63 -22.26 7.34
C LEU A 10 -46.87 -21.67 8.01
N SER A 11 -46.67 -20.84 9.04
CA SER A 11 -47.51 -19.67 9.37
C SER A 11 -47.13 -19.08 10.73
N SER A 12 -45.91 -18.54 10.84
CA SER A 12 -45.60 -17.50 11.83
C SER A 12 -44.63 -16.50 11.20
N PRO A 13 -45.01 -15.23 10.97
CA PRO A 13 -44.02 -14.20 10.66
C PRO A 13 -43.26 -13.90 11.96
N HIS A 14 -41.95 -13.68 11.86
CA HIS A 14 -41.00 -13.44 12.98
C HIS A 14 -40.32 -14.66 13.59
N ILE A 15 -39.65 -15.50 12.78
CA ILE A 15 -38.43 -16.17 13.21
C ILE A 15 -37.38 -16.00 12.11
N VAL A 16 -36.48 -15.02 12.28
CA VAL A 16 -35.26 -14.93 11.49
C VAL A 16 -34.33 -16.02 11.99
N VAL A 17 -34.31 -17.17 11.31
CA VAL A 17 -33.24 -18.15 11.49
C VAL A 17 -31.98 -17.53 10.89
N VAL A 18 -31.21 -16.81 11.71
CA VAL A 18 -29.86 -16.38 11.37
C VAL A 18 -29.01 -17.66 11.34
N SER A 19 -28.86 -18.26 10.16
CA SER A 19 -28.04 -19.45 10.00
C SER A 19 -26.60 -19.10 10.44
N PRO A 20 -26.02 -19.77 11.45
CA PRO A 20 -24.66 -19.49 11.92
C PRO A 20 -23.62 -19.57 10.79
N TRP A 21 -23.91 -20.41 9.81
CA TRP A 21 -23.12 -20.61 8.59
C TRP A 21 -23.03 -19.38 7.69
N LYS A 22 -24.04 -18.49 7.65
CA LYS A 22 -23.97 -17.25 6.86
C LYS A 22 -22.91 -16.29 7.40
N GLY A 23 -22.77 -16.18 8.73
CA GLY A 23 -21.74 -15.34 9.35
C GLY A 23 -20.32 -15.86 9.11
N VAL A 24 -20.13 -17.18 9.22
CA VAL A 24 -18.82 -17.84 8.96
C VAL A 24 -18.45 -17.76 7.48
N LEU A 25 -19.40 -18.00 6.57
CA LEU A 25 -19.16 -17.91 5.13
C LEU A 25 -18.85 -16.46 4.71
N ASN A 26 -19.56 -15.47 5.25
CA ASN A 26 -19.28 -14.07 4.96
C ASN A 26 -17.88 -13.67 5.48
N THR A 27 -17.53 -14.07 6.70
CA THR A 27 -16.19 -13.80 7.27
C THR A 27 -15.08 -14.46 6.45
N GLY A 28 -15.27 -15.72 6.03
CA GLY A 28 -14.30 -16.42 5.19
C GLY A 28 -14.17 -15.80 3.79
N MET A 29 -15.28 -15.34 3.22
CA MET A 29 -15.30 -14.64 1.94
C MET A 29 -14.60 -13.27 2.04
N ASP A 30 -14.81 -12.54 3.13
CA ASP A 30 -14.16 -11.25 3.39
C ASP A 30 -12.64 -11.43 3.56
N ILE A 31 -12.20 -12.47 4.29
CA ILE A 31 -10.79 -12.84 4.41
C ILE A 31 -10.21 -13.21 3.04
N PHE A 32 -10.96 -13.97 2.24
CA PHE A 32 -10.54 -14.36 0.89
C PHE A 32 -10.37 -13.15 -0.02
N TRP A 33 -11.31 -12.22 -0.07
CA TRP A 33 -11.21 -11.04 -0.94
C TRP A 33 -10.19 -10.01 -0.44
N ALA A 34 -9.92 -9.97 0.87
CA ALA A 34 -8.87 -9.15 1.47
C ALA A 34 -7.45 -9.64 1.15
N ALA A 35 -7.31 -10.90 0.77
CA ALA A 35 -6.02 -11.48 0.41
C ALA A 35 -5.44 -10.87 -0.87
N PRO A 36 -4.10 -10.71 -0.93
CA PRO A 36 -3.45 -10.18 -2.11
C PRO A 36 -3.60 -11.15 -3.31
N PRO A 37 -3.68 -10.63 -4.54
CA PRO A 37 -4.25 -11.35 -5.67
C PRO A 37 -3.52 -12.64 -6.02
N VAL A 38 -2.19 -12.67 -5.98
CA VAL A 38 -1.41 -13.86 -6.35
C VAL A 38 -1.54 -14.94 -5.29
N SER A 39 -1.35 -14.60 -4.02
CA SER A 39 -1.47 -15.54 -2.90
C SER A 39 -2.90 -16.08 -2.77
N ARG A 40 -3.90 -15.22 -3.01
CA ARG A 40 -5.31 -15.60 -3.03
C ARG A 40 -5.61 -16.62 -4.10
N THR A 41 -5.22 -16.34 -5.34
CA THR A 41 -5.49 -17.21 -6.50
C THR A 41 -4.76 -18.54 -6.36
N LEU A 42 -3.50 -18.51 -5.92
CA LEU A 42 -2.71 -19.71 -5.67
C LEU A 42 -3.33 -20.58 -4.57
N THR A 43 -3.70 -19.98 -3.43
CA THR A 43 -4.31 -20.71 -2.30
C THR A 43 -5.68 -21.29 -2.68
N ALA A 44 -6.51 -20.53 -3.40
CA ALA A 44 -7.78 -21.05 -3.93
C ALA A 44 -7.54 -22.21 -4.89
N ALA A 45 -6.59 -22.10 -5.81
CA ALA A 45 -6.27 -23.15 -6.76
C ALA A 45 -5.81 -24.43 -6.05
N VAL A 46 -5.00 -24.31 -4.99
CA VAL A 46 -4.58 -25.44 -4.15
C VAL A 46 -5.78 -26.10 -3.47
N VAL A 47 -6.61 -25.32 -2.78
CA VAL A 47 -7.78 -25.84 -2.05
C VAL A 47 -8.76 -26.52 -3.00
N LEU A 48 -9.08 -25.89 -4.13
CA LEU A 48 -10.02 -26.42 -5.12
C LEU A 48 -9.48 -27.68 -5.80
N THR A 49 -8.20 -27.69 -6.18
CA THR A 49 -7.59 -28.86 -6.84
C THR A 49 -7.49 -30.03 -5.87
N SER A 50 -7.05 -29.80 -4.63
CA SER A 50 -7.04 -30.82 -3.59
C SER A 50 -8.43 -31.36 -3.29
N ALA A 51 -9.43 -30.49 -3.10
CA ALA A 51 -10.81 -30.91 -2.85
C ALA A 51 -11.37 -31.75 -4.00
N ALA A 52 -11.07 -31.39 -5.26
CA ALA A 52 -11.47 -32.18 -6.42
C ALA A 52 -10.80 -33.57 -6.46
N VAL A 53 -9.51 -33.65 -6.10
CA VAL A 53 -8.78 -34.93 -6.09
C VAL A 53 -9.24 -35.83 -4.94
N TYR A 54 -9.27 -35.31 -3.72
CA TYR A 54 -9.68 -36.09 -2.54
C TYR A 54 -11.18 -36.38 -2.51
N GLY A 55 -12.00 -35.53 -3.14
CA GLY A 55 -13.44 -35.76 -3.36
C GLY A 55 -13.76 -36.72 -4.50
N GLY A 56 -12.75 -37.24 -5.22
CA GLY A 56 -12.92 -38.20 -6.31
C GLY A 56 -13.43 -37.62 -7.63
N LEU A 57 -13.62 -36.29 -7.72
CA LEU A 57 -14.02 -35.59 -8.95
C LEU A 57 -12.89 -35.57 -9.99
N LEU A 58 -11.64 -35.60 -9.53
CA LEU A 58 -10.45 -35.58 -10.39
C LEU A 58 -9.48 -36.70 -9.99
N SER A 59 -8.99 -37.45 -10.96
CA SER A 59 -7.94 -38.45 -10.69
C SER A 59 -6.62 -37.76 -10.31
N GLY A 60 -6.04 -38.13 -9.17
CA GLY A 60 -4.73 -37.61 -8.74
C GLY A 60 -3.63 -37.80 -9.78
N MET A 61 -3.69 -38.89 -10.56
CA MET A 61 -2.75 -39.16 -11.66
C MET A 61 -2.77 -38.11 -12.78
N ARG A 62 -3.83 -37.30 -12.91
CA ARG A 62 -3.89 -36.19 -13.87
C ARG A 62 -3.19 -34.93 -13.38
N VAL A 63 -2.99 -34.79 -12.06
CA VAL A 63 -2.52 -33.58 -11.39
C VAL A 63 -1.04 -33.68 -11.03
N VAL A 64 -0.56 -34.88 -10.71
CA VAL A 64 0.85 -35.12 -10.34
C VAL A 64 1.82 -34.94 -11.50
N PHE A 65 3.08 -34.65 -11.17
CA PHE A 65 4.15 -34.56 -12.15
C PHE A 65 4.53 -35.96 -12.62
N TYR A 66 4.45 -36.19 -13.93
CA TYR A 66 4.88 -37.46 -14.53
C TYR A 66 5.59 -37.19 -15.86
N ARG A 67 6.92 -37.32 -15.84
CA ARG A 67 7.82 -36.91 -16.94
C ARG A 67 7.46 -37.52 -18.30
N PRO A 68 7.17 -38.83 -18.41
CA PRO A 68 6.93 -39.46 -19.70
C PRO A 68 5.74 -38.88 -20.47
N TRP A 69 4.76 -38.28 -19.78
CA TRP A 69 3.54 -37.74 -20.40
C TRP A 69 3.59 -36.23 -20.67
N ILE A 70 4.71 -35.56 -20.36
CA ILE A 70 4.88 -34.13 -20.64
C ILE A 70 5.21 -33.92 -22.13
N LEU A 71 6.07 -34.76 -22.69
CA LEU A 71 6.55 -34.66 -24.08
C LEU A 71 5.94 -35.72 -25.02
N THR A 72 4.73 -36.21 -24.70
CA THR A 72 3.97 -37.10 -25.58
C THR A 72 3.42 -36.37 -26.81
N LEU A 73 3.01 -37.15 -27.82
CA LEU A 73 2.35 -36.64 -29.04
C LEU A 73 1.18 -35.66 -28.75
N PHE A 74 0.44 -35.90 -27.66
CA PHE A 74 -0.47 -34.94 -27.06
C PHE A 74 0.12 -34.45 -25.72
N PRO A 75 0.77 -33.26 -25.68
CA PRO A 75 1.53 -32.84 -24.52
C PRO A 75 0.62 -32.42 -23.36
N GLN A 76 0.84 -33.00 -22.18
CA GLN A 76 0.08 -32.67 -20.96
C GLN A 76 0.75 -31.53 -20.17
N LEU A 77 0.86 -30.35 -20.80
CA LEU A 77 1.63 -29.20 -20.26
C LEU A 77 1.16 -28.71 -18.88
N TRP A 78 -0.11 -28.94 -18.53
CA TRP A 78 -0.64 -28.60 -17.21
C TRP A 78 0.13 -29.28 -16.07
N ARG A 79 0.77 -30.43 -16.33
CA ARG A 79 1.61 -31.16 -15.36
C ARG A 79 2.83 -30.38 -14.89
N LEU A 80 3.19 -29.27 -15.54
CA LEU A 80 4.23 -28.37 -15.05
C LEU A 80 3.72 -27.51 -13.88
N VAL A 81 2.41 -27.29 -13.78
CA VAL A 81 1.81 -26.36 -12.81
C VAL A 81 0.99 -27.10 -11.74
N THR A 82 0.15 -28.04 -12.15
CA THR A 82 -0.77 -28.78 -11.26
C THR A 82 -0.11 -29.50 -10.07
N PRO A 83 1.15 -29.97 -10.12
CA PRO A 83 1.79 -30.61 -8.96
C PRO A 83 2.09 -29.64 -7.80
N PHE A 84 2.10 -28.34 -8.06
CA PHE A 84 2.18 -27.30 -7.02
C PHE A 84 0.82 -27.01 -6.38
N LEU A 85 -0.26 -27.56 -6.92
CA LEU A 85 -1.64 -27.29 -6.49
C LEU A 85 -2.24 -28.43 -5.66
N LEU A 86 -1.44 -29.43 -5.29
CA LEU A 86 -1.91 -30.60 -4.56
C LEU A 86 -1.30 -30.64 -3.15
N THR A 87 -2.18 -30.62 -2.15
CA THR A 87 -1.81 -30.73 -0.72
C THR A 87 -1.41 -32.15 -0.35
N GLY A 88 -0.73 -32.28 0.79
CA GLY A 88 -0.54 -33.55 1.46
C GLY A 88 -1.86 -34.11 2.04
N PRO A 89 -1.90 -35.42 2.35
CA PRO A 89 -3.07 -36.05 2.94
C PRO A 89 -3.27 -35.65 4.41
N LYS A 90 -4.43 -35.99 4.97
CA LYS A 90 -4.79 -35.78 6.39
C LYS A 90 -4.69 -34.29 6.78
N LEU A 91 -3.80 -33.95 7.73
CA LEU A 91 -3.59 -32.57 8.19
C LEU A 91 -3.02 -31.65 7.11
N GLY A 92 -2.33 -32.19 6.09
CA GLY A 92 -1.78 -31.40 4.99
C GLY A 92 -2.86 -30.65 4.20
N MET A 93 -4.08 -31.19 4.11
CA MET A 93 -5.20 -30.52 3.44
C MET A 93 -5.57 -29.17 4.05
N ILE A 94 -5.27 -28.97 5.33
CA ILE A 94 -5.58 -27.73 6.06
C ILE A 94 -4.32 -26.91 6.30
N LEU A 95 -3.23 -27.57 6.74
CA LEU A 95 -1.99 -26.89 7.08
C LEU A 95 -1.24 -26.37 5.86
N ASP A 96 -1.23 -27.09 4.74
CA ASP A 96 -0.47 -26.65 3.57
C ASP A 96 -1.04 -25.36 2.96
N PRO A 97 -2.38 -25.23 2.74
CA PRO A 97 -2.96 -23.96 2.30
C PRO A 97 -2.77 -22.85 3.33
N TYR A 98 -2.82 -23.16 4.64
CA TYR A 98 -2.58 -22.18 5.69
C TYR A 98 -1.16 -21.62 5.63
N PHE A 99 -0.14 -22.48 5.58
CA PHE A 99 1.27 -22.03 5.49
C PHE A 99 1.55 -21.32 4.17
N LEU A 100 1.05 -21.85 3.05
CA LEU A 100 1.18 -21.22 1.75
C LEU A 100 0.58 -19.81 1.75
N TYR A 101 -0.64 -19.67 2.27
CA TYR A 101 -1.30 -18.38 2.43
C TYR A 101 -0.51 -17.44 3.34
N THR A 102 -0.15 -17.89 4.55
CA THR A 102 0.52 -17.07 5.56
C THR A 102 1.82 -16.48 5.06
N TYR A 103 2.67 -17.31 4.45
CA TYR A 103 3.98 -16.85 3.97
C TYR A 103 3.86 -16.16 2.62
N GLY A 104 3.00 -16.64 1.72
CA GLY A 104 2.77 -16.01 0.42
C GLY A 104 2.20 -14.60 0.56
N SER A 105 1.15 -14.42 1.36
CA SER A 105 0.51 -13.11 1.52
C SER A 105 1.42 -12.09 2.19
N SER A 106 2.17 -12.51 3.23
CA SER A 106 3.14 -11.63 3.89
C SER A 106 4.25 -11.23 2.94
N LEU A 107 4.77 -12.14 2.12
CA LEU A 107 5.75 -11.79 1.10
C LEU A 107 5.18 -10.84 0.04
N GLU A 108 3.98 -11.09 -0.48
CA GLU A 108 3.35 -10.25 -1.50
C GLU A 108 3.03 -8.82 -1.02
N THR A 109 2.82 -8.60 0.29
CA THR A 109 2.41 -7.30 0.83
C THR A 109 3.42 -6.58 1.71
N GLU A 110 4.26 -7.31 2.45
CA GLU A 110 5.17 -6.76 3.47
C GLU A 110 6.64 -6.79 3.04
N SER A 111 7.01 -7.58 2.03
CA SER A 111 8.42 -7.72 1.64
C SER A 111 8.92 -6.51 0.85
N ALA A 112 10.01 -5.91 1.33
CA ALA A 112 10.74 -4.87 0.59
C ALA A 112 11.39 -5.38 -0.71
N ARG A 113 11.40 -6.70 -0.96
CA ARG A 113 11.98 -7.32 -2.16
C ARG A 113 11.06 -7.26 -3.38
N PHE A 114 9.77 -7.07 -3.16
CA PHE A 114 8.74 -7.16 -4.20
C PHE A 114 8.00 -5.83 -4.26
N THR A 115 8.67 -4.79 -4.74
CA THR A 115 8.14 -3.42 -4.78
C THR A 115 7.29 -3.16 -6.01
N GLN A 116 7.61 -3.79 -7.15
CA GLN A 116 6.89 -3.58 -8.40
C GLN A 116 5.70 -4.54 -8.54
N PRO A 117 4.61 -4.10 -9.22
CA PRO A 117 3.49 -4.98 -9.54
C PRO A 117 3.97 -6.18 -10.37
N GLY A 118 3.79 -7.39 -9.81
CA GLY A 118 4.18 -8.64 -10.47
C GLY A 118 5.53 -9.22 -10.04
N ASP A 119 6.33 -8.52 -9.23
CA ASP A 119 7.62 -9.04 -8.75
C ASP A 119 7.47 -10.37 -7.99
N PHE A 120 6.45 -10.45 -7.13
CA PHE A 120 6.14 -11.66 -6.39
C PHE A 120 5.73 -12.82 -7.31
N PHE A 121 5.00 -12.53 -8.40
CA PHE A 121 4.64 -13.53 -9.40
C PHE A 121 5.88 -14.03 -10.16
N VAL A 122 6.76 -13.14 -10.59
CA VAL A 122 8.03 -13.51 -11.24
C VAL A 122 8.90 -14.34 -10.30
N TYR A 123 8.93 -13.98 -9.02
CA TYR A 123 9.59 -14.78 -7.98
C TYR A 123 9.00 -16.19 -7.90
N LEU A 124 7.68 -16.35 -7.85
CA LEU A 124 7.03 -17.65 -7.83
C LEU A 124 7.38 -18.48 -9.07
N VAL A 125 7.34 -17.88 -10.26
CA VAL A 125 7.72 -18.57 -11.51
C VAL A 125 9.16 -19.06 -11.44
N PHE A 126 10.10 -18.25 -10.96
CA PHE A 126 11.50 -18.64 -10.80
C PHE A 126 11.66 -19.81 -9.81
N VAL A 127 11.03 -19.72 -8.65
CA VAL A 127 11.08 -20.75 -7.60
C VAL A 127 10.47 -22.05 -8.10
N CYS A 128 9.28 -22.00 -8.69
CA CYS A 128 8.60 -23.17 -9.25
C CYS A 128 9.43 -23.81 -10.39
N SER A 129 10.04 -23.01 -11.27
CA SER A 129 10.91 -23.52 -12.34
C SER A 129 12.14 -24.23 -11.79
N THR A 130 12.74 -23.68 -10.73
CA THR A 130 13.90 -24.30 -10.07
C THR A 130 13.51 -25.60 -9.35
N ILE A 131 12.35 -25.64 -8.69
CA ILE A 131 11.81 -26.85 -8.04
C ILE A 131 11.47 -27.92 -9.09
N LEU A 132 10.88 -27.54 -10.23
CA LEU A 132 10.63 -28.45 -11.34
C LEU A 132 11.92 -29.10 -11.83
N LEU A 133 12.97 -28.29 -12.04
CA LEU A 133 14.27 -28.80 -12.49
C LEU A 133 14.90 -29.73 -11.45
N THR A 134 14.90 -29.32 -10.18
CA THR A 134 15.60 -30.04 -9.10
C THR A 134 14.77 -31.22 -8.58
N SER A 135 13.61 -30.98 -7.97
CA SER A 135 12.75 -32.04 -7.45
C SER A 135 12.13 -32.87 -8.56
N GLY A 136 11.60 -32.20 -9.59
CA GLY A 136 10.91 -32.86 -10.69
C GLY A 136 11.83 -33.66 -11.60
N PHE A 137 12.92 -33.08 -12.13
CA PHE A 137 13.84 -33.73 -13.10
C PHE A 137 15.08 -34.41 -12.50
N LEU A 138 15.60 -33.99 -11.35
CA LEU A 138 16.73 -34.70 -10.70
C LEU A 138 16.23 -35.78 -9.73
N LEU A 139 15.32 -35.42 -8.82
CA LEU A 139 14.93 -36.33 -7.73
C LEU A 139 13.72 -37.24 -8.04
N GLN A 140 13.04 -37.05 -9.16
CA GLN A 140 11.83 -37.81 -9.56
C GLN A 140 10.61 -37.56 -8.64
N GLY A 141 10.50 -36.35 -8.08
CA GLY A 141 9.34 -35.96 -7.27
C GLY A 141 8.07 -35.81 -8.11
N MET A 142 6.93 -36.11 -7.49
CA MET A 142 5.60 -36.06 -8.14
C MET A 142 4.72 -34.89 -7.68
N ILE A 143 4.98 -34.33 -6.50
CA ILE A 143 4.21 -33.25 -5.87
C ILE A 143 5.20 -32.19 -5.37
N PHE A 144 4.90 -30.92 -5.60
CA PHE A 144 5.83 -29.81 -5.37
C PHE A 144 5.29 -28.70 -4.46
N LEU A 145 4.13 -28.89 -3.83
CA LEU A 145 3.59 -27.90 -2.91
C LEU A 145 4.49 -27.71 -1.67
N ALA A 146 4.93 -28.80 -1.02
CA ALA A 146 5.81 -28.71 0.15
C ALA A 146 7.12 -27.94 -0.09
N PRO A 147 7.92 -28.23 -1.15
CA PRO A 147 9.10 -27.42 -1.45
C PRO A 147 8.76 -25.97 -1.79
N LEU A 148 7.63 -25.68 -2.43
CA LEU A 148 7.19 -24.29 -2.65
C LEU A 148 6.91 -23.57 -1.33
N THR A 149 6.22 -24.22 -0.39
CA THR A 149 5.94 -23.67 0.93
C THR A 149 7.24 -23.41 1.72
N VAL A 150 8.23 -24.31 1.65
CA VAL A 150 9.55 -24.08 2.28
C VAL A 150 10.31 -22.94 1.62
N ALA A 151 10.25 -22.78 0.31
CA ALA A 151 10.87 -21.66 -0.39
C ALA A 151 10.30 -20.30 0.07
N LEU A 152 8.97 -20.23 0.21
CA LEU A 152 8.28 -19.06 0.74
C LEU A 152 8.64 -18.81 2.22
N ALA A 153 8.58 -19.84 3.05
CA ALA A 153 8.93 -19.76 4.46
C ALA A 153 10.39 -19.30 4.67
N TYR A 154 11.33 -19.78 3.86
CA TYR A 154 12.72 -19.36 3.90
C TYR A 154 12.89 -17.88 3.52
N THR A 155 12.19 -17.43 2.48
CA THR A 155 12.25 -16.03 2.04
C THR A 155 11.62 -15.11 3.09
N TYR A 156 10.48 -15.51 3.64
CA TYR A 156 9.81 -14.80 4.74
C TYR A 156 10.70 -14.72 5.99
N ALA A 157 11.44 -15.79 6.31
CA ALA A 157 12.38 -15.83 7.42
C ALA A 157 13.56 -14.88 7.27
N GLN A 158 13.97 -14.59 6.04
CA GLN A 158 15.02 -13.60 5.77
C GLN A 158 14.53 -12.17 6.00
N ASP A 159 13.26 -11.89 5.70
CA ASP A 159 12.68 -10.57 5.87
C ASP A 159 12.28 -10.29 7.33
N ASN A 160 12.02 -11.34 8.12
CA ASN A 160 11.53 -11.25 9.49
C ASN A 160 12.36 -12.09 10.50
N PRO A 161 13.70 -11.95 10.58
CA PRO A 161 14.56 -12.92 11.27
C PRO A 161 14.36 -13.00 12.80
N THR A 162 13.93 -11.91 13.43
CA THR A 162 13.75 -11.79 14.89
C THR A 162 12.32 -12.02 15.35
N ARG A 163 11.36 -12.15 14.41
CA ARG A 163 9.95 -12.38 14.75
C ARG A 163 9.81 -13.76 15.39
N ASN A 164 8.98 -13.87 16.42
CA ASN A 164 8.62 -15.16 17.00
C ASN A 164 7.34 -15.69 16.34
N ILE A 165 7.32 -16.99 16.07
CA ILE A 165 6.15 -17.70 15.54
C ILE A 165 5.88 -18.96 16.37
N ILE A 166 4.63 -19.40 16.31
CA ILE A 166 4.21 -20.71 16.82
C ILE A 166 4.19 -21.66 15.63
N PHE A 167 5.00 -22.71 15.69
CA PHE A 167 5.00 -23.79 14.71
C PHE A 167 4.55 -25.07 15.42
N TYR A 168 3.36 -25.55 15.06
CA TYR A 168 2.58 -26.55 15.81
C TYR A 168 2.33 -26.14 17.27
N ILE A 169 3.25 -26.46 18.17
CA ILE A 169 3.13 -26.19 19.62
C ILE A 169 4.36 -25.41 20.13
N VAL A 170 5.45 -25.36 19.35
CA VAL A 170 6.71 -24.77 19.78
C VAL A 170 6.81 -23.33 19.29
N THR A 171 7.20 -22.43 20.19
CA THR A 171 7.46 -21.03 19.86
C THR A 171 8.95 -20.80 19.66
N PHE A 172 9.35 -20.29 18.49
CA PHE A 172 10.74 -19.95 18.20
C PHE A 172 10.85 -18.82 17.16
N GLN A 173 12.07 -18.33 16.95
CA GLN A 173 12.36 -17.26 15.98
C GLN A 173 12.24 -17.75 14.53
N VAL A 174 11.57 -16.99 13.66
CA VAL A 174 11.28 -17.36 12.27
C VAL A 174 12.52 -17.77 11.48
N LYS A 175 13.71 -17.25 11.80
CA LYS A 175 14.98 -17.68 11.15
C LYS A 175 15.20 -19.20 11.14
N TRP A 176 14.62 -19.92 12.10
CA TRP A 176 14.71 -21.38 12.21
C TRP A 176 13.58 -22.15 11.51
N LEU A 177 12.52 -21.47 11.08
CA LEU A 177 11.32 -22.04 10.48
C LEU A 177 11.59 -23.02 9.34
N PRO A 178 12.32 -22.66 8.27
CA PRO A 178 12.51 -23.57 7.13
C PRO A 178 13.26 -24.85 7.54
N TYR A 179 14.16 -24.75 8.51
CA TYR A 179 14.87 -25.92 9.05
C TYR A 179 13.97 -26.78 9.94
N ALA A 180 13.10 -26.15 10.74
CA ALA A 180 12.10 -26.86 11.53
C ALA A 180 11.11 -27.62 10.65
N MET A 181 10.69 -27.05 9.52
CA MET A 181 9.85 -27.74 8.52
C MET A 181 10.55 -28.98 7.96
N LEU A 182 11.80 -28.83 7.51
CA LEU A 182 12.59 -29.95 6.99
C LEU A 182 12.83 -31.05 8.04
N ALA A 183 13.13 -30.65 9.28
CA ALA A 183 13.29 -31.58 10.39
C ALA A 183 11.99 -32.34 10.68
N MET A 184 10.84 -31.65 10.66
CA MET A 184 9.55 -32.30 10.85
C MET A 184 9.25 -33.29 9.73
N THR A 185 9.48 -32.92 8.47
CA THR A 185 9.31 -33.84 7.34
C THR A 185 10.25 -35.04 7.43
N PHE A 186 11.48 -34.84 7.89
CA PHE A 186 12.43 -35.94 8.10
C PHE A 186 11.88 -36.95 9.10
N VAL A 187 11.31 -36.46 10.20
CA VAL A 187 10.72 -37.30 11.24
C VAL A 187 9.43 -37.98 10.76
N MET A 188 8.57 -37.27 10.02
CA MET A 188 7.24 -37.78 9.64
C MET A 188 7.23 -38.63 8.37
N ASN A 189 7.98 -38.21 7.35
CA ASN A 189 7.91 -38.75 5.98
C ASN A 189 9.25 -39.33 5.51
N GLY A 190 10.31 -39.20 6.31
CA GLY A 190 11.61 -39.81 6.06
C GLY A 190 12.55 -38.98 5.17
N PRO A 191 13.82 -39.42 5.02
CA PRO A 191 14.89 -38.66 4.38
C PRO A 191 14.62 -38.32 2.92
N GLN A 192 14.01 -39.24 2.17
CA GLN A 192 13.72 -39.05 0.74
C GLN A 192 12.77 -37.86 0.52
N GLN A 193 11.70 -37.78 1.32
CA GLN A 193 10.75 -36.66 1.22
C GLN A 193 11.40 -35.35 1.64
N THR A 194 12.25 -35.36 2.67
CA THR A 194 13.03 -34.19 3.08
C THR A 194 13.94 -33.70 1.97
N MET A 195 14.56 -34.58 1.18
CA MET A 195 15.38 -34.17 0.03
C MET A 195 14.54 -33.44 -1.02
N HIS A 196 13.34 -33.93 -1.33
CA HIS A 196 12.41 -33.24 -2.23
C HIS A 196 12.02 -31.87 -1.68
N GLU A 197 11.72 -31.77 -0.40
CA GLU A 197 11.31 -30.50 0.23
C GLU A 197 12.48 -29.51 0.35
N ALA A 198 13.69 -29.99 0.59
CA ALA A 198 14.91 -29.18 0.66
C ALA A 198 15.23 -28.47 -0.67
N THR A 199 14.74 -28.97 -1.80
CA THR A 199 14.84 -28.27 -3.09
C THR A 199 14.20 -26.89 -3.07
N GLY A 200 13.18 -26.68 -2.23
CA GLY A 200 12.58 -25.37 -1.98
C GLY A 200 13.57 -24.37 -1.39
N LEU A 201 14.36 -24.82 -0.41
CA LEU A 201 15.42 -24.02 0.21
C LEU A 201 16.49 -23.64 -0.83
N VAL A 202 16.88 -24.59 -1.67
CA VAL A 202 17.82 -24.38 -2.77
C VAL A 202 17.27 -23.36 -3.76
N ALA A 203 16.01 -23.49 -4.17
CA ALA A 203 15.36 -22.57 -5.11
C ALA A 203 15.31 -21.13 -4.59
N ALA A 204 14.91 -20.94 -3.33
CA ALA A 204 14.86 -19.62 -2.71
C ALA A 204 16.28 -19.02 -2.52
N HIS A 205 17.26 -19.85 -2.15
CA HIS A 205 18.65 -19.41 -2.04
C HIS A 205 19.25 -19.01 -3.40
N LEU A 206 18.95 -19.76 -4.47
CA LEU A 206 19.42 -19.48 -5.83
C LEU A 206 18.89 -18.12 -6.33
N ARG A 207 17.59 -17.83 -6.09
CA ARG A 207 16.98 -16.54 -6.44
C ARG A 207 17.73 -15.37 -5.81
N ARG A 208 18.09 -15.49 -4.54
CA ARG A 208 18.87 -14.48 -3.82
C ARG A 208 20.22 -14.23 -4.50
N LYS A 209 20.95 -15.29 -4.85
CA LYS A 209 22.30 -15.17 -5.40
C LYS A 209 22.32 -14.64 -6.84
N PHE A 210 21.31 -14.99 -7.65
CA PHE A 210 21.34 -14.75 -9.10
C PHE A 210 20.68 -13.44 -9.54
N LEU A 211 19.74 -12.87 -8.78
CA LEU A 211 18.95 -11.72 -9.24
C LEU A 211 19.05 -10.44 -8.41
N LEU A 212 19.70 -10.48 -7.24
CA LEU A 212 20.17 -9.26 -6.56
C LEU A 212 21.17 -8.46 -7.42
N PRO A 213 22.11 -9.07 -8.17
CA PRO A 213 23.03 -8.34 -9.03
C PRO A 213 22.35 -7.68 -10.25
N LEU A 214 21.32 -8.32 -10.82
CA LEU A 214 20.64 -7.84 -12.03
C LEU A 214 19.75 -6.62 -11.76
N ALA A 215 19.08 -6.59 -10.61
CA ALA A 215 18.28 -5.44 -10.18
C ALA A 215 19.16 -4.25 -9.75
N ALA A 216 20.33 -4.51 -9.14
CA ALA A 216 21.31 -3.47 -8.86
C ALA A 216 21.91 -2.88 -10.16
N MET A 217 22.10 -3.72 -11.19
CA MET A 217 22.55 -3.25 -12.50
C MET A 217 21.51 -2.37 -13.19
N SER A 218 20.22 -2.76 -13.21
CA SER A 218 19.17 -1.96 -13.87
C SER A 218 18.96 -0.60 -13.22
N VAL A 219 18.98 -0.52 -11.89
CA VAL A 219 18.89 0.77 -11.16
C VAL A 219 20.09 1.65 -11.45
N GLN A 220 21.29 1.08 -11.59
CA GLN A 220 22.49 1.84 -11.92
C GLN A 220 22.47 2.35 -13.37
N TYR A 221 21.85 1.62 -14.31
CA TYR A 221 21.66 2.11 -15.69
C TYR A 221 20.62 3.23 -15.76
N ASP A 222 19.53 3.18 -15.00
CA ASP A 222 18.53 4.26 -14.96
C ASP A 222 19.09 5.53 -14.30
N VAL A 223 19.85 5.40 -13.21
CA VAL A 223 20.53 6.55 -12.56
C VAL A 223 21.65 7.11 -13.44
N VAL A 224 22.37 6.28 -14.19
CA VAL A 224 23.40 6.76 -15.14
C VAL A 224 22.76 7.43 -16.36
N LEU A 225 21.58 7.00 -16.82
CA LEU A 225 20.87 7.67 -17.92
C LEU A 225 20.27 9.03 -17.48
N ASP A 226 19.81 9.17 -16.25
CA ASP A 226 19.36 10.47 -15.70
C ASP A 226 20.53 11.44 -15.45
N VAL A 227 21.69 10.94 -15.02
CA VAL A 227 22.88 11.77 -14.76
C VAL A 227 23.65 12.14 -16.04
N VAL A 228 23.55 11.33 -17.10
CA VAL A 228 24.20 11.61 -18.40
C VAL A 228 23.27 12.38 -19.35
N GLY A 229 22.00 12.57 -19.00
CA GLY A 229 20.98 13.22 -19.83
C GLY A 229 21.00 14.75 -19.89
N GLU A 230 21.73 15.45 -19.00
CA GLU A 230 21.71 16.92 -18.94
C GLU A 230 22.90 17.62 -19.63
N ASP A 231 23.98 16.91 -20.00
CA ASP A 231 25.19 17.54 -20.58
C ASP A 231 25.65 16.88 -21.88
N SER A 232 24.82 16.86 -22.93
CA SER A 232 25.35 16.79 -24.30
C SER A 232 24.33 17.19 -25.37
N ALA A 233 24.52 18.37 -25.94
CA ALA A 233 23.89 18.73 -27.19
C ALA A 233 24.45 17.87 -28.36
N ALA A 234 23.52 17.49 -29.25
CA ALA A 234 23.71 17.09 -30.66
C ALA A 234 24.13 15.64 -30.99
N THR A 235 23.17 14.83 -31.44
CA THR A 235 23.21 14.00 -32.70
C THR A 235 21.86 13.28 -32.95
N PRO A 236 21.57 12.77 -34.17
CA PRO A 236 20.30 13.05 -34.85
C PRO A 236 19.39 11.82 -34.91
N ASN A 237 18.34 11.75 -34.09
CA ASN A 237 17.22 10.82 -34.31
C ASN A 237 15.84 11.39 -33.93
N ALA A 238 15.78 12.67 -33.56
CA ALA A 238 14.54 13.37 -33.21
C ALA A 238 13.67 13.80 -34.41
N ILE A 239 14.01 13.42 -35.66
CA ILE A 239 13.29 13.84 -36.87
C ILE A 239 12.17 12.85 -37.28
N THR A 240 12.08 11.67 -36.66
CA THR A 240 11.11 10.64 -37.12
C THR A 240 9.75 10.74 -36.43
N ILE A 241 9.66 11.33 -35.23
CA ILE A 241 8.42 11.36 -34.44
C ILE A 241 7.59 12.63 -34.72
N GLU A 242 8.22 13.77 -35.01
CA GLU A 242 7.51 15.01 -35.35
C GLU A 242 6.86 15.01 -36.75
N ARG A 243 7.34 14.14 -37.66
CA ARG A 243 6.76 13.96 -39.01
C ARG A 243 5.47 13.15 -39.04
N LYS A 244 5.14 12.37 -37.99
CA LYS A 244 3.86 11.65 -37.89
C LYS A 244 2.75 12.51 -37.27
N ALA A 245 3.07 13.42 -36.34
CA ALA A 245 2.09 14.32 -35.73
C ALA A 245 1.63 15.45 -36.68
N LYS A 246 2.49 15.95 -37.58
CA LYS A 246 2.13 16.96 -38.59
C LYS A 246 1.41 16.40 -39.84
N ARG A 247 1.31 15.06 -39.99
CA ARG A 247 0.63 14.42 -41.14
C ARG A 247 -0.84 14.08 -40.88
N HIS A 248 -1.29 14.10 -39.62
CA HIS A 248 -2.69 13.87 -39.24
C HIS A 248 -3.54 15.14 -39.16
N LEU A 249 -2.94 16.33 -39.26
CA LEU A 249 -3.66 17.61 -39.33
C LEU A 249 -3.83 18.17 -40.75
N ARG A 250 -3.45 17.42 -41.80
CA ARG A 250 -3.45 17.89 -43.20
C ARG A 250 -4.57 17.32 -44.09
N ASN A 251 -5.46 16.47 -43.57
CA ASN A 251 -6.55 15.88 -44.35
C ASN A 251 -7.93 16.05 -43.67
N THR A 252 -8.49 17.26 -43.78
CA THR A 252 -9.94 17.50 -43.67
C THR A 252 -10.35 18.48 -44.77
N PRO A 253 -11.29 18.13 -45.67
CA PRO A 253 -11.65 18.98 -46.79
C PRO A 253 -12.66 20.07 -46.41
N SER A 254 -12.54 21.18 -47.15
CA SER A 254 -13.25 22.45 -47.09
C SER A 254 -14.78 22.38 -47.23
N ARG A 255 -15.48 23.33 -46.58
CA ARG A 255 -16.61 24.02 -47.24
C ARG A 255 -16.68 25.51 -46.85
N SER A 256 -16.77 26.29 -47.91
CA SER A 256 -16.87 27.74 -48.12
C SER A 256 -17.89 28.51 -47.27
N SER A 257 -17.55 29.74 -46.86
CA SER A 257 -18.08 30.98 -47.47
C SER A 257 -17.63 32.24 -46.70
N SER A 258 -16.92 33.14 -47.37
CA SER A 258 -16.85 34.58 -47.05
C SER A 258 -17.46 35.36 -48.22
N PRO A 259 -17.97 36.57 -47.99
CA PRO A 259 -17.37 37.76 -48.62
C PRO A 259 -17.44 39.00 -47.68
N ALA A 260 -16.73 40.13 -47.84
CA ALA A 260 -15.68 40.61 -48.72
C ALA A 260 -15.27 42.06 -48.28
N LEU A 261 -14.09 42.52 -48.76
CA LEU A 261 -13.64 43.90 -49.05
C LEU A 261 -13.48 44.87 -47.84
N ASP A 262 -12.50 45.77 -47.75
CA ASP A 262 -11.77 46.51 -48.79
C ASP A 262 -10.39 47.03 -48.31
N LYS A 263 -9.55 47.47 -49.24
CA LYS A 263 -8.22 48.07 -49.04
C LYS A 263 -8.28 49.60 -49.13
N ASP A 264 -7.36 50.29 -48.43
CA ASP A 264 -6.68 51.57 -48.74
C ASP A 264 -5.90 51.93 -47.44
N GLY A 265 -4.61 52.28 -47.34
CA GLY A 265 -3.73 53.08 -48.18
C GLY A 265 -3.55 54.47 -47.53
N LEU A 266 -2.50 54.71 -46.73
CA LEU A 266 -1.67 55.95 -46.74
C LEU A 266 -0.58 55.93 -45.65
N ASP A 267 0.63 56.32 -46.06
CA ASP A 267 1.80 56.62 -45.24
C ASP A 267 1.65 57.94 -44.45
N ASP A 268 2.62 58.13 -43.56
CA ASP A 268 3.14 59.39 -43.01
C ASP A 268 2.67 59.91 -41.62
N LEU A 269 3.73 60.17 -40.82
CA LEU A 269 3.91 61.20 -39.79
C LEU A 269 3.89 60.81 -38.29
N ASP A 270 5.10 60.97 -37.75
CA ASP A 270 5.45 61.67 -36.52
C ASP A 270 5.14 61.03 -35.15
N SER A 271 6.21 60.40 -34.66
CA SER A 271 6.79 60.57 -33.33
C SER A 271 6.35 61.84 -32.57
N LYS A 272 5.19 61.81 -31.91
CA LYS A 272 4.90 62.61 -30.69
C LYS A 272 3.61 62.26 -29.92
N ALA A 273 2.94 61.14 -30.21
CA ALA A 273 1.68 60.77 -29.56
C ALA A 273 1.70 59.46 -28.75
N LEU A 274 2.88 58.86 -28.48
CA LEU A 274 3.00 57.60 -27.72
C LEU A 274 3.42 57.78 -26.25
N THR A 275 3.56 59.03 -25.79
CA THR A 275 3.97 59.36 -24.41
C THR A 275 2.84 59.91 -23.53
N SER A 276 1.56 59.87 -23.95
CA SER A 276 0.45 60.43 -23.16
C SER A 276 -0.73 59.48 -22.89
N ALA A 277 -0.59 58.16 -23.07
CA ALA A 277 -1.69 57.21 -22.85
C ALA A 277 -1.34 56.04 -21.89
N LEU A 278 -0.30 56.17 -21.08
CA LEU A 278 0.01 55.26 -19.97
C LEU A 278 -0.10 55.98 -18.63
N SER A 279 -1.26 56.57 -18.36
CA SER A 279 -1.63 56.95 -16.99
C SER A 279 -3.14 56.82 -16.80
N THR A 280 -3.59 55.65 -16.34
CA THR A 280 -4.82 55.56 -15.55
C THR A 280 -4.81 54.29 -14.71
N SER A 281 -4.57 54.50 -13.40
CA SER A 281 -5.18 53.81 -12.25
C SER A 281 -5.02 52.29 -12.09
N LEU A 282 -4.02 51.90 -11.28
CA LEU A 282 -4.12 50.77 -10.35
C LEU A 282 -4.57 51.31 -8.97
N PRO A 283 -5.42 50.60 -8.20
CA PRO A 283 -5.95 51.10 -6.95
C PRO A 283 -4.90 51.11 -5.81
N SER A 284 -4.96 52.19 -5.05
CA SER A 284 -4.18 52.56 -3.87
C SER A 284 -4.40 51.64 -2.66
N TYR A 285 -3.31 51.14 -2.08
CA TYR A 285 -3.22 50.69 -0.69
C TYR A 285 -2.77 51.87 0.19
N PRO A 286 -3.27 52.05 1.44
CA PRO A 286 -2.94 53.21 2.26
C PRO A 286 -1.50 53.14 2.80
N PRO A 287 -0.85 54.29 3.06
CA PRO A 287 0.53 54.36 3.51
C PRO A 287 0.61 54.00 5.00
N LYS A 288 1.56 53.14 5.36
CA LYS A 288 2.11 53.13 6.73
C LYS A 288 3.57 53.52 6.62
N ASP A 289 3.93 54.55 7.38
CA ASP A 289 5.21 55.20 7.42
C ASP A 289 6.36 54.20 7.55
N HIS A 290 7.12 54.03 6.46
CA HIS A 290 8.44 53.41 6.51
C HIS A 290 9.49 54.52 6.65
N THR A 291 9.60 55.05 7.86
CA THR A 291 10.83 55.72 8.29
C THR A 291 11.92 54.64 8.27
N LEU A 292 12.74 54.63 7.21
CA LEU A 292 13.93 53.80 7.10
C LEU A 292 14.89 54.19 8.23
N LEU A 293 14.78 53.50 9.36
CA LEU A 293 15.81 53.52 10.40
C LEU A 293 17.06 52.85 9.82
N LEU A 294 18.02 53.66 9.38
CA LEU A 294 19.39 53.21 9.19
C LEU A 294 19.87 52.63 10.53
N ILE A 295 19.98 51.31 10.60
CA ILE A 295 20.54 50.62 11.74
C ILE A 295 22.06 50.85 11.72
N THR A 296 22.53 51.79 12.54
CA THR A 296 23.96 51.94 12.85
C THR A 296 24.42 50.75 13.71
N PRO A 297 25.67 50.26 13.53
CA PRO A 297 26.17 49.02 14.17
C PRO A 297 26.25 49.05 15.70
N THR A 298 25.90 50.16 16.34
CA THR A 298 25.92 50.36 17.79
C THR A 298 24.70 49.78 18.52
N ASN A 299 23.60 49.44 17.85
CA ASN A 299 22.35 48.95 18.48
C ASN A 299 22.19 47.41 18.51
N LEU A 300 23.19 46.65 18.05
CA LEU A 300 23.17 45.18 18.06
C LEU A 300 23.36 44.53 19.44
N LYS A 301 23.66 45.32 20.49
CA LYS A 301 23.86 44.81 21.86
C LYS A 301 22.60 44.81 22.73
N GLN A 302 21.47 45.31 22.23
CA GLN A 302 20.25 45.50 23.02
C GLN A 302 19.02 44.74 22.50
N LEU A 303 19.22 43.80 21.57
CA LEU A 303 18.28 42.70 21.38
C LEU A 303 18.65 41.61 22.38
N SER A 304 17.93 41.56 23.49
CA SER A 304 17.86 40.33 24.28
C SER A 304 17.57 39.17 23.33
N PRO A 305 18.36 38.08 23.32
CA PRO A 305 18.03 36.95 22.50
C PRO A 305 16.62 36.50 22.87
N MET A 306 15.72 36.46 21.89
CA MET A 306 14.45 35.77 22.09
C MET A 306 14.81 34.36 22.59
N PRO A 307 14.13 33.86 23.64
CA PRO A 307 14.37 32.50 24.07
C PRO A 307 14.20 31.58 22.85
N PRO A 308 15.08 30.58 22.66
CA PRO A 308 14.90 29.61 21.59
C PRO A 308 13.51 29.00 21.77
N VAL A 309 12.59 29.26 20.83
CA VAL A 309 11.30 28.58 20.81
C VAL A 309 11.63 27.15 20.43
N ASN A 310 11.78 26.29 21.43
CA ASN A 310 11.88 24.87 21.18
C ASN A 310 10.53 24.44 20.57
N PRO A 311 10.53 23.83 19.37
CA PRO A 311 9.28 23.41 18.74
C PRO A 311 8.55 22.45 19.66
N ILE A 312 7.24 22.66 19.84
CA ILE A 312 6.41 21.80 20.68
C ILE A 312 6.44 20.39 20.09
N PRO A 313 6.76 19.34 20.87
CA PRO A 313 6.76 17.98 20.36
C PRO A 313 5.35 17.57 19.93
N LEU A 314 5.25 16.85 18.82
CA LEU A 314 3.96 16.46 18.24
C LEU A 314 3.82 14.94 18.19
N LEU A 315 2.69 14.43 18.68
CA LEU A 315 2.22 13.10 18.30
C LEU A 315 1.31 13.23 17.09
N VAL A 316 1.83 12.89 15.92
CA VAL A 316 1.08 12.91 14.66
C VAL A 316 0.50 11.52 14.42
N ALA A 317 -0.73 11.32 14.88
CA ALA A 317 -1.45 10.06 14.76
C ALA A 317 -2.31 10.03 13.49
N SER A 318 -2.15 9.01 12.66
CA SER A 318 -3.03 8.74 11.53
C SER A 318 -4.03 7.64 11.87
N ILE A 319 -5.25 7.83 11.39
CA ILE A 319 -6.29 6.80 11.45
C ILE A 319 -6.59 6.26 10.06
N GLY A 320 -6.87 4.97 10.03
CA GLY A 320 -7.16 4.20 8.83
C GLY A 320 -7.36 2.75 9.24
N ASN A 321 -7.90 1.95 8.34
CA ASN A 321 -8.00 0.52 8.61
C ASN A 321 -6.63 -0.16 8.41
N PRO A 322 -6.31 -1.22 9.17
CA PRO A 322 -5.01 -1.87 9.12
C PRO A 322 -4.76 -2.56 7.77
N ALA A 323 -3.49 -2.58 7.38
CA ALA A 323 -2.99 -3.36 6.25
C ALA A 323 -3.07 -4.88 6.55
N PRO A 324 -3.11 -5.76 5.53
CA PRO A 324 -3.07 -5.46 4.09
C PRO A 324 -4.44 -5.21 3.44
N ALA A 325 -5.54 -5.67 4.08
CA ALA A 325 -6.89 -5.61 3.51
C ALA A 325 -7.28 -4.20 3.04
N TYR A 326 -6.95 -3.18 3.84
CA TYR A 326 -7.30 -1.78 3.60
C TYR A 326 -6.11 -0.90 3.22
N SER A 327 -5.05 -1.50 2.68
CA SER A 327 -3.94 -0.75 2.09
C SER A 327 -4.45 0.16 0.96
N ASN A 328 -3.97 1.40 0.87
CA ASN A 328 -4.32 2.30 -0.23
C ASN A 328 -5.83 2.50 -0.47
N THR A 329 -6.67 2.39 0.57
CA THR A 329 -8.08 2.81 0.47
C THR A 329 -8.22 4.29 0.76
N LEU A 330 -9.28 4.94 0.26
CA LEU A 330 -9.54 6.35 0.57
C LEU A 330 -9.66 6.59 2.09
N HIS A 331 -10.22 5.63 2.83
CA HIS A 331 -10.31 5.68 4.28
C HIS A 331 -8.97 5.51 5.02
N SER A 332 -7.90 5.17 4.30
CA SER A 332 -6.54 5.07 4.82
C SER A 332 -5.67 6.20 4.26
N ALA A 333 -6.25 7.28 3.70
CA ALA A 333 -5.50 8.41 3.17
C ALA A 333 -4.55 9.04 4.20
N GLY A 334 -4.95 9.10 5.47
CA GLY A 334 -4.07 9.55 6.56
C GLY A 334 -2.81 8.68 6.72
N HIS A 335 -2.94 7.35 6.60
CA HIS A 335 -1.78 6.44 6.59
C HIS A 335 -0.86 6.70 5.40
N THR A 336 -1.42 6.90 4.20
CA THR A 336 -0.65 7.20 2.99
C THR A 336 0.13 8.50 3.11
N VAL A 337 -0.51 9.56 3.62
CA VAL A 337 0.16 10.85 3.85
C VAL A 337 1.28 10.72 4.87
N LEU A 338 1.09 9.98 5.96
CA LEU A 338 2.15 9.76 6.96
C LEU A 338 3.32 8.96 6.43
N GLN A 339 3.08 8.00 5.54
CA GLN A 339 4.16 7.27 4.86
C GLN A 339 5.02 8.21 3.99
N ASN A 340 4.40 9.18 3.33
CA ASN A 340 5.14 10.16 2.55
C ASN A 340 5.83 11.22 3.43
N LEU A 341 5.18 11.68 4.51
CA LEU A 341 5.79 12.58 5.51
C LEU A 341 7.05 11.98 6.12
N LYS A 342 7.05 10.67 6.42
CA LYS A 342 8.24 9.95 6.89
C LYS A 342 9.41 10.13 5.92
N SER A 343 9.18 10.01 4.61
CA SER A 343 10.21 10.21 3.59
C SER A 343 10.68 11.67 3.52
N LEU A 344 9.76 12.63 3.60
CA LEU A 344 10.08 14.07 3.58
C LEU A 344 10.86 14.54 4.83
N LEU A 345 10.61 13.90 5.97
CA LEU A 345 11.27 14.19 7.24
C LEU A 345 12.57 13.39 7.44
N PHE A 346 12.90 12.48 6.51
CA PHE A 346 14.00 11.53 6.64
C PHE A 346 13.93 10.68 7.93
N ASN A 347 12.71 10.43 8.42
CA ASN A 347 12.50 9.60 9.60
C ASN A 347 12.77 8.11 9.29
N PRO A 348 13.13 7.29 10.30
CA PRO A 348 13.30 5.85 10.13
C PRO A 348 12.00 5.17 9.66
N VAL A 349 12.12 3.95 9.15
CA VAL A 349 10.96 3.15 8.74
C VAL A 349 9.99 2.93 9.90
N PHE A 350 8.70 2.84 9.59
CA PHE A 350 7.68 2.57 10.59
C PHE A 350 7.88 1.17 11.22
N VAL A 351 8.06 1.13 12.54
CA VAL A 351 8.21 -0.11 13.31
C VAL A 351 7.07 -0.23 14.31
N LYS A 352 6.58 -1.45 14.50
CA LYS A 352 5.55 -1.71 15.51
C LYS A 352 6.13 -1.51 16.91
N ASP A 353 5.52 -0.62 17.69
CA ASP A 353 5.92 -0.37 19.06
C ASP A 353 4.81 -0.73 20.06
N ARG A 354 5.11 -1.65 20.97
CA ARG A 354 4.20 -2.05 22.06
C ARG A 354 4.07 -0.95 23.11
N SER A 355 5.10 -0.14 23.28
CA SER A 355 5.10 0.99 24.19
C SER A 355 4.02 1.96 23.74
N LEU A 356 3.96 2.34 22.46
CA LEU A 356 2.93 3.20 21.88
C LEU A 356 1.72 2.43 21.33
N ALA A 357 1.11 1.60 22.19
CA ALA A 357 -0.18 0.94 21.95
C ALA A 357 -0.24 0.05 20.69
N ASN A 358 0.87 -0.61 20.35
CA ASN A 358 1.02 -1.49 19.17
C ASN A 358 0.88 -0.77 17.82
N GLY A 359 0.91 0.56 17.79
CA GLY A 359 0.91 1.30 16.53
C GLY A 359 2.24 1.18 15.80
N LEU A 360 2.20 1.54 14.52
CA LEU A 360 3.42 1.69 13.73
C LEU A 360 3.99 3.08 14.00
N VAL A 361 5.24 3.13 14.46
CA VAL A 361 5.90 4.36 14.90
C VAL A 361 7.10 4.66 14.04
N SER A 362 7.24 5.92 13.69
CA SER A 362 8.41 6.48 13.04
C SER A 362 8.75 7.81 13.70
N GLU A 363 9.87 7.84 14.40
CA GLU A 363 10.35 8.97 15.18
C GLU A 363 11.74 9.36 14.70
N GLY A 364 11.92 10.64 14.38
CA GLY A 364 13.19 11.20 13.95
C GLY A 364 13.63 12.33 14.87
N ASP A 365 14.75 12.97 14.53
CA ASP A 365 15.37 14.01 15.37
C ASP A 365 14.62 15.36 15.36
N ASN A 366 13.48 15.44 14.68
CA ASN A 366 12.64 16.64 14.55
C ASN A 366 11.68 16.87 15.74
N GLY A 367 11.71 16.00 16.75
CA GLY A 367 10.81 16.09 17.92
C GLY A 367 9.37 15.69 17.62
N TRP A 368 9.08 15.13 16.45
CA TRP A 368 7.76 14.65 16.07
C TRP A 368 7.74 13.12 15.98
N THR A 369 6.73 12.53 16.60
CA THR A 369 6.49 11.10 16.55
C THR A 369 5.33 10.85 15.58
N LEU A 370 5.62 10.21 14.45
CA LEU A 370 4.59 9.75 13.51
C LEU A 370 4.07 8.39 13.99
N TRP A 371 2.74 8.27 14.09
CA TRP A 371 2.09 7.06 14.59
C TRP A 371 0.94 6.65 13.68
N GLN A 372 0.86 5.37 13.31
CA GLN A 372 -0.27 4.81 12.54
C GLN A 372 -1.07 3.85 13.40
N SER A 373 -2.40 4.03 13.38
CA SER A 373 -3.32 3.20 14.14
C SER A 373 -3.29 1.74 13.66
N PRO A 374 -3.13 0.76 14.57
CA PRO A 374 -3.17 -0.66 14.22
C PRO A 374 -4.61 -1.21 14.20
N SER A 375 -5.61 -0.38 14.48
CA SER A 375 -6.97 -0.80 14.80
C SER A 375 -7.95 -0.46 13.67
N LEU A 376 -9.10 -1.15 13.64
CA LEU A 376 -10.18 -0.80 12.72
C LEU A 376 -10.67 0.63 12.99
N MET A 377 -11.16 1.29 11.94
CA MET A 377 -11.51 2.71 12.00
C MET A 377 -12.53 3.01 13.11
N ASN A 378 -13.57 2.19 13.24
CA ASN A 378 -14.64 2.37 14.23
C ASN A 378 -14.17 2.26 15.70
N VAL A 379 -13.01 1.66 15.95
CA VAL A 379 -12.44 1.44 17.30
C VAL A 379 -11.09 2.14 17.49
N SER A 380 -10.73 3.06 16.60
CA SER A 380 -9.45 3.79 16.65
C SER A 380 -9.27 4.67 17.89
N GLY A 381 -10.35 5.06 18.56
CA GLY A 381 -10.29 5.91 19.73
C GLY A 381 -9.48 5.33 20.89
N ASN A 382 -9.65 4.05 21.19
CA ASN A 382 -8.94 3.39 22.30
C ASN A 382 -7.43 3.33 22.01
N ALA A 383 -7.04 2.95 20.80
CA ALA A 383 -5.63 2.87 20.41
C ALA A 383 -4.95 4.24 20.42
N VAL A 384 -5.62 5.28 19.89
CA VAL A 384 -5.13 6.66 19.92
C VAL A 384 -5.02 7.17 21.36
N GLY A 385 -6.02 6.89 22.20
CA GLY A 385 -6.01 7.31 23.60
C GLY A 385 -4.88 6.67 24.41
N ASP A 386 -4.66 5.37 24.23
CA ASP A 386 -3.55 4.65 24.87
C ASP A 386 -2.18 5.15 24.38
N ALA A 387 -2.04 5.37 23.06
CA ALA A 387 -0.81 5.92 22.48
C ALA A 387 -0.53 7.33 23.01
N TRP A 388 -1.54 8.20 23.02
CA TRP A 388 -1.44 9.56 23.53
C TRP A 388 -1.03 9.59 25.01
N LYS A 389 -1.71 8.80 25.86
CA LYS A 389 -1.43 8.76 27.30
C LYS A 389 0.02 8.37 27.59
N LYS A 390 0.55 7.39 26.86
CA LYS A 390 1.92 6.90 27.04
C LYS A 390 2.95 7.84 26.45
N TRP A 391 2.69 8.39 25.26
CA TRP A 391 3.57 9.36 24.61
C TRP A 391 3.69 10.66 25.41
N ARG A 392 2.57 11.17 25.94
CA ARG A 392 2.54 12.39 26.76
C ARG A 392 3.29 12.23 28.08
N ALA A 393 3.42 11.02 28.60
CA ALA A 393 4.17 10.75 29.83
C ALA A 393 5.67 11.11 29.69
N THR A 394 6.20 11.17 28.47
CA THR A 394 7.58 11.60 28.18
C THR A 394 7.64 12.97 27.51
N HIS A 395 6.49 13.56 27.17
CA HIS A 395 6.35 14.82 26.42
C HIS A 395 5.23 15.68 27.03
N GLU A 396 5.45 16.24 28.23
CA GLU A 396 4.40 16.90 29.02
C GLU A 396 3.71 18.07 28.29
N GLU A 397 4.48 18.85 27.51
CA GLU A 397 4.01 20.01 26.74
C GLU A 397 3.58 19.68 25.30
N GLY A 398 3.61 18.40 24.90
CA GLY A 398 3.34 18.02 23.52
C GLY A 398 1.87 18.17 23.10
N ALA A 399 1.64 18.14 21.78
CA ALA A 399 0.29 18.26 21.20
C ALA A 399 -0.10 17.04 20.34
N LEU A 400 -1.38 16.67 20.40
CA LEU A 400 -1.95 15.58 19.60
C LEU A 400 -2.51 16.10 18.28
N VAL A 401 -2.04 15.53 17.16
CA VAL A 401 -2.55 15.82 15.82
C VAL A 401 -3.09 14.54 15.19
N ILE A 402 -4.36 14.57 14.78
CA ILE A 402 -5.03 13.45 14.12
C ILE A 402 -5.13 13.72 12.62
N VAL A 403 -4.52 12.86 11.80
CA VAL A 403 -4.60 12.89 10.34
C VAL A 403 -5.62 11.86 9.86
N HIS A 404 -6.63 12.30 9.10
CA HIS A 404 -7.77 11.47 8.67
C HIS A 404 -8.28 11.87 7.28
N ASP A 405 -9.16 11.06 6.68
CA ASP A 405 -9.85 11.41 5.43
C ASP A 405 -11.03 12.38 5.65
N GLU A 406 -11.22 13.33 4.73
CA GLU A 406 -12.29 14.34 4.74
C GLU A 406 -13.09 14.25 3.45
N LEU A 407 -14.34 13.76 3.59
CA LEU A 407 -15.28 13.56 2.48
C LEU A 407 -15.74 14.88 1.85
N GLU A 408 -15.80 15.96 2.62
CA GLU A 408 -16.42 17.21 2.18
C GLU A 408 -15.44 18.13 1.44
N ARG A 409 -14.20 17.67 1.25
CA ARG A 409 -13.14 18.42 0.57
C ARG A 409 -12.69 17.70 -0.69
N PRO A 410 -12.39 18.46 -1.77
CA PRO A 410 -11.85 17.86 -3.00
C PRO A 410 -10.58 17.07 -2.72
N LEU A 411 -10.35 16.07 -3.57
CA LEU A 411 -9.18 15.21 -3.51
C LEU A 411 -7.86 16.00 -3.38
N GLY A 412 -7.08 15.68 -2.35
CA GLY A 412 -5.77 16.30 -2.07
C GLY A 412 -5.83 17.65 -1.34
N LYS A 413 -7.02 18.21 -1.05
CA LYS A 413 -7.10 19.44 -0.27
C LYS A 413 -6.97 19.19 1.23
N VAL A 414 -5.98 19.83 1.85
CA VAL A 414 -5.74 19.73 3.29
C VAL A 414 -6.61 20.72 4.05
N THR A 415 -7.18 20.27 5.17
CA THR A 415 -7.89 21.13 6.11
C THR A 415 -7.38 20.95 7.52
N VAL A 416 -7.13 22.06 8.21
CA VAL A 416 -6.69 22.04 9.62
C VAL A 416 -7.83 22.57 10.47
N ARG A 417 -8.16 21.85 11.56
CA ARG A 417 -9.14 22.29 12.55
C ARG A 417 -8.56 22.15 13.95
N ARG A 418 -8.36 23.29 14.62
CA ARG A 418 -7.90 23.37 16.01
C ARG A 418 -9.14 23.37 16.92
N GLN A 419 -9.31 22.30 17.71
CA GLN A 419 -10.35 22.10 18.74
C GLN A 419 -11.82 22.19 18.29
N GLY A 420 -12.69 21.33 18.85
CA GLY A 420 -14.14 21.45 18.72
C GLY A 420 -14.71 21.18 17.32
N GLY A 421 -15.85 20.49 17.27
CA GLY A 421 -16.62 20.26 16.05
C GLY A 421 -17.01 18.79 15.84
N SER A 422 -18.18 18.56 15.24
CA SER A 422 -18.77 17.24 15.02
C SER A 422 -17.83 16.28 14.26
N ALA A 423 -17.99 14.98 14.50
CA ALA A 423 -17.33 13.92 13.73
C ALA A 423 -17.77 13.88 12.26
N ARG A 424 -18.82 14.63 11.86
CA ARG A 424 -19.36 14.71 10.48
C ARG A 424 -19.60 13.33 9.83
N GLY A 425 -19.97 12.34 10.64
CA GLY A 425 -20.21 10.96 10.19
C GLY A 425 -18.95 10.09 10.06
N HIS A 426 -17.76 10.60 10.36
CA HIS A 426 -16.52 9.82 10.34
C HIS A 426 -16.41 8.94 11.60
N ASN A 427 -16.48 7.62 11.41
CA ASN A 427 -16.49 6.64 12.51
C ASN A 427 -15.23 6.69 13.39
N GLY A 428 -14.05 6.90 12.80
CA GLY A 428 -12.80 7.04 13.55
C GLY A 428 -12.75 8.28 14.45
N ILE A 429 -13.08 9.46 13.92
CA ILE A 429 -13.19 10.69 14.73
C ILE A 429 -14.25 10.54 15.83
N LYS A 430 -15.40 9.90 15.54
CA LYS A 430 -16.42 9.59 16.56
C LYS A 430 -15.85 8.72 17.68
N SER A 431 -15.07 7.70 17.32
CA SER A 431 -14.38 6.80 18.27
C SER A 431 -13.38 7.58 19.14
N ILE A 432 -12.53 8.43 18.54
CA ILE A 432 -11.55 9.26 19.25
C ILE A 432 -12.22 10.23 20.21
N MET A 433 -13.25 10.96 19.77
CA MET A 433 -13.98 11.90 20.63
C MET A 433 -14.64 11.19 21.81
N SER A 434 -15.08 9.94 21.64
CA SER A 434 -15.64 9.13 22.72
C SER A 434 -14.58 8.64 23.71
N ALA A 435 -13.39 8.27 23.24
CA ALA A 435 -12.30 7.77 24.07
C ALA A 435 -11.51 8.90 24.78
N LEU A 436 -11.50 10.09 24.18
CA LEU A 436 -10.75 11.27 24.63
C LEU A 436 -11.66 12.51 24.78
N PRO A 437 -12.66 12.50 25.68
CA PRO A 437 -13.65 13.58 25.78
C PRO A 437 -13.05 14.93 26.20
N SER A 438 -12.02 14.93 27.04
CA SER A 438 -11.41 16.15 27.61
C SER A 438 -10.04 16.48 27.05
N THR A 439 -9.58 15.76 26.02
CA THR A 439 -8.24 15.99 25.42
C THR A 439 -8.38 16.87 24.18
N PRO A 440 -7.75 18.07 24.15
CA PRO A 440 -7.71 18.85 22.92
C PRO A 440 -6.77 18.18 21.91
N PHE A 441 -7.26 18.01 20.68
CA PHE A 441 -6.44 17.55 19.56
C PHE A 441 -6.73 18.36 18.30
N VAL A 442 -5.73 18.53 17.45
CA VAL A 442 -5.86 19.15 16.14
C VAL A 442 -6.22 18.07 15.12
N ARG A 443 -7.12 18.38 14.18
CA ARG A 443 -7.47 17.48 13.08
C ARG A 443 -6.92 18.02 11.77
N ILE A 444 -6.21 17.17 11.04
CA ILE A 444 -5.79 17.42 9.67
C ILE A 444 -6.59 16.48 8.77
N GLY A 445 -7.58 17.04 8.07
CA GLY A 445 -8.44 16.31 7.14
C GLY A 445 -7.87 16.36 5.73
N ILE A 446 -7.63 15.19 5.15
CA ILE A 446 -7.17 15.00 3.78
C ILE A 446 -8.38 14.81 2.88
N GLY A 447 -8.63 15.78 1.99
CA GLY A 447 -9.75 15.72 1.08
C GLY A 447 -9.71 14.48 0.19
N ILE A 448 -10.78 13.69 0.21
CA ILE A 448 -10.95 12.51 -0.66
C ILE A 448 -12.09 12.70 -1.67
N GLY A 449 -12.88 13.76 -1.54
CA GLY A 449 -14.12 13.97 -2.29
C GLY A 449 -15.29 13.15 -1.74
N ARG A 450 -16.46 13.34 -2.36
CA ARG A 450 -17.70 12.68 -1.97
C ARG A 450 -18.34 11.99 -3.18
N PRO A 451 -18.91 10.79 -3.03
CA PRO A 451 -19.74 10.20 -4.08
C PRO A 451 -21.02 11.01 -4.30
N GLU A 452 -21.64 10.85 -5.47
CA GLU A 452 -22.91 11.52 -5.81
C GLU A 452 -24.05 11.11 -4.88
N SER A 453 -24.13 9.80 -4.58
CA SER A 453 -25.05 9.26 -3.59
C SER A 453 -24.62 9.63 -2.17
N ARG A 454 -25.57 10.10 -1.37
CA ARG A 454 -25.38 10.40 0.05
C ARG A 454 -25.82 9.26 0.97
N GLU A 455 -26.26 8.14 0.41
CA GLU A 455 -26.67 6.98 1.19
C GLU A 455 -25.48 6.41 1.99
N PRO A 456 -25.67 6.04 3.27
CA PRO A 456 -24.57 5.55 4.12
C PRO A 456 -23.82 4.35 3.53
N ALA A 457 -24.54 3.45 2.85
CA ALA A 457 -23.96 2.27 2.22
C ALA A 457 -23.01 2.62 1.08
N ASP A 458 -23.38 3.61 0.26
CA ASP A 458 -22.58 4.07 -0.87
C ASP A 458 -21.35 4.85 -0.41
N VAL A 459 -21.49 5.68 0.62
CA VAL A 459 -20.36 6.38 1.25
C VAL A 459 -19.39 5.37 1.85
N ALA A 460 -19.88 4.35 2.56
CA ALA A 460 -19.04 3.29 3.11
C ALA A 460 -18.28 2.54 2.00
N LYS A 461 -18.96 2.18 0.92
CA LYS A 461 -18.33 1.54 -0.25
C LYS A 461 -17.30 2.44 -0.91
N TYR A 462 -17.59 3.75 -1.00
CA TYR A 462 -16.68 4.74 -1.57
C TYR A 462 -15.40 4.86 -0.75
N VAL A 463 -15.47 5.06 0.57
CA VAL A 463 -14.26 5.23 1.39
C VAL A 463 -13.43 3.94 1.47
N LEU A 464 -14.05 2.77 1.40
CA LEU A 464 -13.37 1.48 1.45
C LEU A 464 -12.76 1.04 0.11
N ARG A 465 -13.04 1.74 -1.00
CA ARG A 465 -12.42 1.41 -2.28
C ARG A 465 -10.94 1.78 -2.30
N LYS A 466 -10.17 1.08 -3.13
CA LYS A 466 -8.76 1.40 -3.40
C LYS A 466 -8.66 2.69 -4.23
N MET A 467 -7.68 3.51 -3.88
CA MET A 467 -7.31 4.72 -4.63
C MET A 467 -6.72 4.33 -5.99
N THR A 468 -7.12 5.06 -7.03
CA THR A 468 -6.42 4.99 -8.32
C THR A 468 -5.01 5.57 -8.20
N GLN A 469 -4.14 5.33 -9.17
CA GLN A 469 -2.78 5.87 -9.13
C GLN A 469 -2.80 7.40 -9.08
N GLN A 470 -3.59 8.05 -9.93
CA GLN A 470 -3.73 9.52 -9.94
C GLN A 470 -4.25 10.07 -8.61
N GLU A 471 -5.15 9.34 -7.94
CA GLU A 471 -5.66 9.76 -6.63
C GLU A 471 -4.62 9.65 -5.54
N ARG A 472 -3.83 8.58 -5.59
CA ARG A 472 -2.73 8.35 -4.67
C ARG A 472 -1.66 9.42 -4.84
N ASP A 473 -1.24 9.70 -6.08
CA ASP A 473 -0.23 10.72 -6.37
C ASP A 473 -0.68 12.09 -5.84
N ARG A 474 -1.97 12.44 -5.99
CA ARG A 474 -2.53 13.69 -5.44
C ARG A 474 -2.52 13.73 -3.91
N ILE A 475 -2.84 12.62 -3.25
CA ILE A 475 -2.81 12.52 -1.79
C ILE A 475 -1.37 12.52 -1.27
N GLU A 476 -0.44 11.86 -1.95
CA GLU A 476 0.98 11.89 -1.60
C GLU A 476 1.54 13.31 -1.73
N ASN A 477 1.21 14.03 -2.80
CA ASN A 477 1.63 15.41 -3.00
C ASN A 477 1.12 16.38 -1.92
N CYS A 478 -0.03 16.09 -1.29
CA CYS A 478 -0.54 16.94 -0.21
C CYS A 478 0.27 16.81 1.10
N ALA A 479 1.21 15.86 1.19
CA ALA A 479 2.09 15.72 2.35
C ALA A 479 2.93 16.99 2.60
N LEU A 480 3.29 17.76 1.57
CA LEU A 480 3.97 19.04 1.71
C LEU A 480 3.10 20.09 2.42
N GLU A 481 1.82 20.18 2.06
CA GLU A 481 0.86 21.06 2.74
C GLU A 481 0.65 20.63 4.21
N VAL A 482 0.61 19.31 4.47
CA VAL A 482 0.51 18.78 5.83
C VAL A 482 1.76 19.09 6.64
N LEU A 483 2.95 18.96 6.05
CA LEU A 483 4.21 19.33 6.70
C LEU A 483 4.20 20.81 7.11
N GLY A 484 3.77 21.71 6.22
CA GLY A 484 3.60 23.13 6.55
C GLY A 484 2.61 23.36 7.69
N ALA A 485 1.48 22.64 7.68
CA ALA A 485 0.49 22.70 8.76
C ALA A 485 1.05 22.21 10.10
N LEU A 486 1.86 21.14 10.11
CA LEU A 486 2.51 20.61 11.31
C LEU A 486 3.53 21.59 11.88
N ARG A 487 4.35 22.24 11.03
CA ARG A 487 5.26 23.31 11.47
C ARG A 487 4.51 24.43 12.16
N ASN A 488 3.44 24.94 11.55
CA ASN A 488 2.58 25.96 12.15
C ASN A 488 1.86 25.52 13.44
N ILE A 489 1.78 24.23 13.73
CA ILE A 489 1.26 23.70 15.00
C ILE A 489 2.38 23.60 16.03
N SER A 490 3.57 23.17 15.61
CA SER A 490 4.75 22.99 16.46
C SER A 490 5.35 24.32 16.92
N ASP A 491 5.35 25.33 16.05
CA ASP A 491 5.91 26.67 16.31
C ASP A 491 4.97 27.54 17.19
N GLY A 492 3.77 27.05 17.51
CA GLY A 492 2.74 27.80 18.22
C GLY A 492 1.92 28.73 17.32
N PRO A 493 0.78 29.27 17.81
CA PRO A 493 -0.03 30.27 17.11
C PRO A 493 0.63 31.65 17.00
#